data_AF-A0A9W9P7V1-F1
#
_entry.id   AF-A0A9W9P7V1-F1
#
_cell.length_a   1.000
_cell.length_b   1.000
_cell.length_c   1.000
_cell.angle_alpha   90.00
_cell.angle_beta   90.00
_cell.angle_gamma   90.00
#
_symmetry.space_group_name_H-M   'P 1'
#
loop_
_entity.id
_entity.type
_entity.pdbx_description
1 polymer ?
#
loop_
_entity_poly.entity_id
_entity_poly.type
_entity_poly.pdbx_seq_one_letter_code
_entity_poly.pdbx_strand_id
1 'polypeptide(L)'
;MPVRPSLEGSSFDADLRDRHLIYDYAAQDEQGNPESWRYEMWFQNEDRINYAIHGGPMAGRINFQTAEYQCIRAGELWQCNWLEETGTICSLVYDIPKKRITTMLGFSKGHWEQAKAAHGDKRNAEDLNRWRGLARIGIQTDRVMLSAQADILEDFRGPGNLKPVDNSLPTL
;
A
#
# COMPACT_ATOMS: atom_id res chain seq x y z
N MET A 1 7.99 -19.42 13.78
CA MET A 1 8.64 -18.72 12.65
C MET A 1 7.53 -18.28 11.72
N PRO A 2 7.49 -17.03 11.21
CA PRO A 2 6.51 -16.70 10.19
C PRO A 2 6.89 -17.51 8.95
N VAL A 3 6.03 -18.47 8.61
CA VAL A 3 6.12 -19.20 7.35
C VAL A 3 5.55 -18.25 6.31
N ARG A 4 6.41 -17.43 5.70
CA ARG A 4 5.98 -16.68 4.51
C ARG A 4 5.60 -17.71 3.43
N PRO A 5 4.50 -17.50 2.69
CA PRO A 5 4.19 -18.35 1.55
C PRO A 5 5.41 -18.42 0.62
N SER A 6 5.84 -19.63 0.26
CA SER A 6 6.89 -19.76 -0.74
C SER A 6 6.35 -19.22 -2.07
N LEU A 7 7.11 -18.33 -2.70
CA LEU A 7 6.83 -17.85 -4.06
C LEU A 7 7.46 -18.78 -5.11
N GLU A 8 8.16 -19.84 -4.68
CA GLU A 8 8.75 -20.83 -5.57
C GLU A 8 7.65 -21.49 -6.42
N GLY A 9 7.86 -21.54 -7.73
CA GLY A 9 6.89 -22.08 -8.69
C GLY A 9 5.68 -21.18 -8.96
N SER A 10 5.61 -19.98 -8.35
CA SER A 10 4.59 -18.99 -8.68
C SER A 10 4.99 -18.14 -9.90
N SER A 11 4.06 -17.34 -10.42
CA SER A 11 4.31 -16.38 -11.50
C SER A 11 4.79 -15.01 -11.01
N PHE A 12 5.26 -14.88 -9.77
CA PHE A 12 5.60 -13.58 -9.16
C PHE A 12 6.54 -12.72 -10.02
N ASP A 13 7.59 -13.32 -10.56
CA ASP A 13 8.58 -12.61 -11.37
C ASP A 13 7.97 -12.03 -12.65
N ALA A 14 7.10 -12.81 -13.30
CA ALA A 14 6.41 -12.37 -14.50
C ALA A 14 5.31 -11.34 -14.16
N ASP A 15 4.58 -11.54 -13.06
CA ASP A 15 3.35 -10.80 -12.79
C ASP A 15 3.57 -9.52 -11.99
N LEU A 16 4.49 -9.53 -11.01
CA LEU A 16 4.64 -8.46 -10.02
C LEU A 16 6.06 -7.89 -9.92
N ARG A 17 7.12 -8.68 -10.04
CA ARG A 17 8.49 -8.17 -9.82
C ARG A 17 8.79 -6.96 -10.69
N ASP A 18 9.27 -5.90 -10.07
CA ASP A 18 9.61 -4.63 -10.73
C ASP A 18 8.43 -3.94 -11.42
N ARG A 19 7.18 -4.30 -11.10
CA ARG A 19 5.98 -3.70 -11.69
C ARG A 19 5.58 -2.44 -10.96
N HIS A 20 5.24 -1.42 -11.73
CA HIS A 20 4.84 -0.11 -11.26
C HIS A 20 3.42 0.20 -11.73
N LEU A 21 2.58 0.62 -10.80
CA LEU A 21 1.18 0.92 -11.01
C LEU A 21 0.87 2.34 -10.52
N ILE A 22 0.19 3.13 -11.36
CA ILE A 22 -0.47 4.37 -10.96
C ILE A 22 -1.97 4.15 -11.09
N TYR A 23 -2.72 4.49 -10.04
CA TYR A 23 -4.14 4.17 -9.96
C TYR A 23 -4.93 5.21 -9.17
N ASP A 24 -6.19 5.37 -9.54
CA ASP A 24 -7.11 6.30 -8.90
C ASP A 24 -8.23 5.50 -8.21
N TYR A 25 -8.37 5.67 -6.89
CA TYR A 25 -9.54 5.16 -6.19
C TYR A 25 -10.78 5.95 -6.57
N ALA A 26 -11.90 5.24 -6.72
CA ALA A 26 -13.22 5.84 -6.81
C ALA A 26 -13.65 6.33 -5.41
N ALA A 27 -13.30 7.57 -5.07
CA ALA A 27 -13.64 8.20 -3.81
C ALA A 27 -14.74 9.27 -3.98
N GLN A 28 -15.27 9.74 -2.86
CA GLN A 28 -16.25 10.82 -2.81
C GLN A 28 -15.85 11.82 -1.71
N ASP A 29 -16.11 13.10 -1.94
CA ASP A 29 -15.95 14.13 -0.91
C ASP A 29 -17.09 14.07 0.14
N GLU A 30 -17.02 14.94 1.16
CA GLU A 30 -18.05 15.03 2.21
C GLU A 30 -19.46 15.36 1.67
N GLN A 31 -19.55 15.93 0.47
CA GLN A 31 -20.79 16.28 -0.21
C GLN A 31 -21.25 15.19 -1.20
N GLY A 32 -20.51 14.09 -1.33
CA GLY A 32 -20.80 12.98 -2.23
C GLY A 32 -20.37 13.22 -3.69
N ASN A 33 -19.63 14.28 -3.98
CA ASN A 33 -19.10 14.50 -5.32
C ASN A 33 -17.93 13.54 -5.57
N PRO A 34 -17.79 12.99 -6.80
CA PRO A 34 -16.65 12.15 -7.14
C PRO A 34 -15.32 12.87 -6.90
N GLU A 35 -14.43 12.21 -6.17
CA GLU A 35 -13.04 12.61 -5.98
C GLU A 35 -12.14 11.45 -6.42
N SER A 36 -11.04 11.74 -7.10
CA SER A 36 -10.05 10.72 -7.46
C SER A 36 -8.87 10.81 -6.51
N TRP A 37 -8.67 9.77 -5.69
CA TRP A 37 -7.48 9.68 -4.87
C TRP A 37 -6.40 8.91 -5.64
N ARG A 38 -5.40 9.66 -6.11
CA ARG A 38 -4.29 9.10 -6.88
C ARG A 38 -3.21 8.48 -6.00
N TYR A 39 -2.82 7.26 -6.33
CA TYR A 39 -1.78 6.49 -5.66
C TYR A 39 -0.80 5.93 -6.70
N GLU A 40 0.43 5.72 -6.26
CA GLU A 40 1.54 5.16 -7.04
C GLU A 40 2.18 4.04 -6.21
N MET A 41 2.40 2.88 -6.81
CA MET A 41 2.99 1.71 -6.14
C MET A 41 3.97 1.00 -7.07
N TRP A 42 5.09 0.57 -6.52
CA TRP A 42 6.10 -0.24 -7.19
C TRP A 42 6.44 -1.48 -6.36
N PHE A 43 6.21 -2.65 -6.95
CA PHE A 43 6.57 -3.95 -6.42
C PHE A 43 8.06 -4.22 -6.70
N GLN A 44 8.95 -3.58 -5.94
CA GLN A 44 10.40 -3.66 -6.16
C GLN A 44 10.89 -5.11 -6.24
N ASN A 45 10.45 -5.95 -5.29
CA ASN A 45 10.81 -7.38 -5.24
C ASN A 45 9.83 -8.15 -4.32
N GLU A 46 10.10 -9.44 -4.10
CA GLU A 46 9.35 -10.36 -3.24
C GLU A 46 9.26 -9.92 -1.78
N ASP A 47 10.10 -8.98 -1.36
CA ASP A 47 10.19 -8.50 0.01
C ASP A 47 9.69 -7.07 0.15
N ARG A 48 9.62 -6.27 -0.91
CA ARG A 48 9.46 -4.82 -0.80
C ARG A 48 8.49 -4.26 -1.82
N ILE A 49 7.56 -3.48 -1.28
CA ILE A 49 6.80 -2.49 -2.05
C ILE A 49 7.28 -1.09 -1.66
N ASN A 50 7.26 -0.18 -2.64
CA ASN A 50 7.39 1.26 -2.43
C ASN A 50 6.10 1.91 -2.94
N TYR A 51 5.64 2.97 -2.28
CA TYR A 51 4.44 3.67 -2.74
C TYR A 51 4.42 5.13 -2.30
N ALA A 52 3.67 5.93 -3.04
CA ALA A 52 3.40 7.33 -2.75
C ALA A 52 1.91 7.62 -2.92
N ILE A 53 1.41 8.55 -2.11
CA ILE A 53 0.02 9.01 -2.16
C ILE A 53 0.01 10.43 -2.69
N HIS A 54 -0.69 10.64 -3.80
CA HIS A 54 -0.72 11.91 -4.54
C HIS A 54 -2.03 12.67 -4.36
N GLY A 55 -3.12 11.98 -4.02
CA GLY A 55 -4.45 12.58 -3.81
C GLY A 55 -5.12 12.15 -2.51
N GLY A 56 -6.22 12.84 -2.16
CA GLY A 56 -7.02 12.57 -0.97
C GLY A 56 -6.37 12.98 0.36
N PRO A 57 -6.97 12.59 1.50
CA PRO A 57 -6.54 13.03 2.83
C PRO A 57 -5.08 12.67 3.21
N MET A 58 -4.52 11.65 2.55
CA MET A 58 -3.19 11.13 2.82
C MET A 58 -2.13 11.59 1.80
N ALA A 59 -2.47 12.53 0.91
CA ALA A 59 -1.54 13.08 -0.09
C ALA A 59 -0.27 13.64 0.56
N GLY A 60 0.89 13.27 0.01
CA GLY A 60 2.21 13.64 0.54
C GLY A 60 2.86 12.59 1.46
N ARG A 61 2.27 11.39 1.57
CA ARG A 61 2.89 10.23 2.23
C ARG A 61 3.67 9.39 1.23
N ILE A 62 4.94 9.11 1.54
CA ILE A 62 5.86 8.27 0.76
C ILE A 62 6.37 7.16 1.67
N ASN A 63 6.18 5.91 1.27
CA ASN A 63 6.41 4.78 2.15
C ASN A 63 7.03 3.58 1.41
N PHE A 64 7.53 2.63 2.19
CA PHE A 64 7.95 1.31 1.76
C PHE A 64 7.59 0.28 2.82
N GLN A 65 7.35 -0.96 2.43
CA GLN A 65 6.90 -1.97 3.37
C GLN A 65 7.26 -3.39 2.93
N THR A 66 7.48 -4.27 3.92
CA THR A 66 7.46 -5.71 3.66
C THR A 66 6.03 -6.12 3.38
N ALA A 67 5.81 -6.74 2.22
CA ALA A 67 4.52 -7.27 1.82
C ALA A 67 4.54 -8.80 1.79
N GLU A 68 3.39 -9.38 2.10
CA GLU A 68 3.11 -10.79 1.86
C GLU A 68 2.30 -10.93 0.58
N TYR A 69 2.65 -11.93 -0.22
CA TYR A 69 2.02 -12.17 -1.52
C TYR A 69 1.39 -13.56 -1.56
N GLN A 70 0.20 -13.63 -2.16
CA GLN A 70 -0.46 -14.87 -2.49
C GLN A 70 -0.93 -14.82 -3.94
N CYS A 71 -0.42 -15.73 -4.76
CA CYS A 71 -0.94 -15.97 -6.09
C CYS A 71 -2.33 -16.63 -5.95
N ILE A 72 -3.38 -15.93 -6.39
CA ILE A 72 -4.73 -16.49 -6.45
C ILE A 72 -4.91 -17.25 -7.76
N ARG A 73 -4.48 -16.63 -8.87
CA ARG A 73 -4.49 -17.23 -10.22
C ARG A 73 -3.34 -16.63 -11.04
N ALA A 74 -2.41 -17.48 -11.45
CA ALA A 74 -1.21 -17.05 -12.18
C ALA A 74 -1.58 -16.27 -13.45
N GLY A 75 -0.89 -15.16 -13.72
CA GLY A 75 -1.16 -14.26 -14.83
C GLY A 75 -2.40 -13.38 -14.67
N GLU A 76 -3.16 -13.54 -13.58
CA GLU A 76 -4.47 -12.89 -13.46
C GLU A 76 -4.71 -12.16 -12.13
N LEU A 77 -4.52 -12.84 -11.00
CA LEU A 77 -4.95 -12.35 -9.68
C LEU A 77 -3.88 -12.58 -8.62
N TRP A 78 -3.54 -11.51 -7.92
CA TRP A 78 -2.61 -11.52 -6.79
C TRP A 78 -3.19 -10.81 -5.59
N GLN A 79 -3.05 -11.41 -4.41
CA GLN A 79 -3.27 -10.72 -3.15
C GLN A 79 -1.93 -10.24 -2.58
N CYS A 80 -1.88 -8.98 -2.16
CA CYS A 80 -0.71 -8.35 -1.55
C CYS A 80 -1.14 -7.69 -0.23
N ASN A 81 -0.49 -8.05 0.87
CA ASN A 81 -0.90 -7.63 2.21
C ASN A 81 0.28 -7.07 3.02
N TRP A 82 0.03 -6.08 3.87
CA TRP A 82 1.05 -5.59 4.80
C TRP A 82 0.47 -4.88 6.03
N LEU A 83 1.33 -4.70 7.03
CA LEU A 83 1.11 -3.88 8.22
C LEU A 83 2.05 -2.67 8.18
N GLU A 84 1.53 -1.47 8.40
CA GLU A 84 2.31 -0.24 8.47
C GLU A 84 2.67 0.16 9.91
N GLU A 85 3.70 0.99 10.08
CA GLU A 85 4.10 1.54 11.39
C GLU A 85 3.08 2.48 12.03
N THR A 86 2.12 2.99 11.26
CA THR A 86 0.94 3.68 11.77
C THR A 86 -0.05 2.73 12.43
N GLY A 87 0.18 1.43 12.32
CA GLY A 87 -0.72 0.36 12.70
C GLY A 87 -1.70 0.00 11.59
N THR A 88 -1.81 0.74 10.48
CA THR A 88 -2.76 0.42 9.40
C THR A 88 -2.48 -0.94 8.77
N ILE A 89 -3.54 -1.70 8.54
CA ILE A 89 -3.50 -2.97 7.79
C ILE A 89 -3.95 -2.68 6.37
N CYS A 90 -3.18 -3.14 5.39
CA CYS A 90 -3.57 -3.11 3.98
C CYS A 90 -3.66 -4.52 3.43
N SER A 91 -4.75 -4.81 2.74
CA SER A 91 -4.95 -6.01 1.92
C SER A 91 -5.48 -5.57 0.57
N LEU A 92 -4.72 -5.81 -0.49
CA LEU A 92 -5.15 -5.50 -1.85
C LEU A 92 -5.13 -6.74 -2.73
N VAL A 93 -6.08 -6.78 -3.67
CA VAL A 93 -6.11 -7.72 -4.77
C VAL A 93 -5.85 -6.93 -6.05
N TYR A 94 -4.82 -7.33 -6.78
CA TYR A 94 -4.52 -6.81 -8.10
C TYR A 94 -5.07 -7.76 -9.17
N ASP A 95 -6.02 -7.23 -9.96
CA ASP A 95 -6.60 -7.88 -11.13
C ASP A 95 -5.91 -7.37 -12.39
N ILE A 96 -4.96 -8.19 -12.88
CA ILE A 96 -4.09 -7.84 -13.99
C ILE A 96 -4.90 -7.64 -15.29
N PRO A 97 -5.77 -8.59 -15.72
CA PRO A 97 -6.49 -8.46 -16.98
C PRO A 97 -7.52 -7.33 -16.95
N LYS A 98 -8.13 -7.07 -15.78
CA LYS A 98 -9.10 -5.98 -15.63
C LYS A 98 -8.47 -4.64 -15.30
N LYS A 99 -7.15 -4.57 -15.09
CA LYS A 99 -6.44 -3.34 -14.71
C LYS A 99 -7.11 -2.66 -13.51
N ARG A 100 -7.36 -3.45 -12.45
CA ARG A 100 -8.11 -2.98 -11.29
C ARG A 100 -7.48 -3.44 -9.98
N ILE A 101 -7.52 -2.59 -8.98
CA ILE A 101 -7.19 -2.93 -7.59
C ILE A 101 -8.48 -2.96 -6.77
N THR A 102 -8.62 -3.97 -5.91
CA THR A 102 -9.64 -4.01 -4.85
C THR A 102 -8.93 -4.06 -3.51
N THR A 103 -9.21 -3.12 -2.62
CA THR A 103 -8.50 -2.99 -1.33
C THR A 103 -9.47 -3.07 -0.17
N MET A 104 -9.02 -3.73 0.91
CA MET A 104 -9.52 -3.53 2.26
C MET A 104 -8.42 -2.88 3.09
N LEU A 105 -8.72 -1.70 3.64
CA LEU A 105 -7.86 -0.94 4.54
C LEU A 105 -8.47 -0.97 5.93
N GLY A 106 -7.66 -1.34 6.91
CA GLY A 106 -7.98 -1.19 8.33
C GLY A 106 -7.16 -0.06 8.93
N PHE A 107 -7.60 1.19 8.76
CA PHE A 107 -6.90 2.35 9.30
C PHE A 107 -6.91 2.31 10.83
N SER A 108 -5.75 2.49 11.47
CA SER A 108 -5.72 2.69 12.92
C SER A 108 -6.38 4.03 13.26
N LYS A 109 -6.93 4.16 14.48
CA LYS A 109 -7.57 5.38 14.95
C LYS A 109 -6.65 6.60 14.80
N GLY A 110 -5.39 6.47 15.24
CA GLY A 110 -4.41 7.55 15.11
C GLY A 110 -4.15 7.95 13.66
N HIS A 111 -4.00 7.00 12.74
CA HIS A 111 -3.81 7.32 11.32
C HIS A 111 -5.04 8.02 10.74
N TRP A 112 -6.25 7.53 11.05
CA TRP A 112 -7.48 8.10 10.53
C TRP A 112 -7.76 9.51 11.05
N GLU A 113 -7.75 9.70 12.36
CA GLU A 113 -8.11 10.98 13.00
C GLU A 113 -7.01 12.04 12.85
N GLN A 114 -5.76 11.63 12.60
CA GLN A 114 -4.61 12.52 12.45
C GLN A 114 -3.89 12.31 11.12
N ALA A 115 -4.65 12.21 10.02
CA ALA A 115 -4.16 11.96 8.66
C ALA A 115 -2.90 12.78 8.26
N LYS A 116 -2.89 14.09 8.56
CA LYS A 116 -1.74 14.97 8.25
C LYS A 116 -0.46 14.55 8.99
N ALA A 117 -0.59 13.99 10.19
CA ALA A 117 0.52 13.43 10.95
C ALA A 117 1.01 12.08 10.39
N ALA A 118 0.42 11.55 9.31
CA ALA A 118 0.95 10.43 8.55
C ALA A 118 1.64 10.84 7.23
N HIS A 119 1.67 12.13 6.89
CA HIS A 119 2.42 12.65 5.74
C HIS A 119 3.94 12.59 6.00
N GLY A 120 4.75 12.67 4.93
CA GLY A 120 6.21 12.60 4.98
C GLY A 120 6.79 11.36 4.31
N ASP A 121 8.09 11.13 4.48
CA ASP A 121 8.82 9.98 3.90
C ASP A 121 9.29 9.05 5.02
N LYS A 122 8.96 7.75 4.95
CA LYS A 122 9.40 6.76 5.95
C LYS A 122 10.92 6.75 6.17
N ARG A 123 11.67 7.11 5.13
CA ARG A 123 13.13 7.18 5.18
C ARG A 123 13.63 8.29 6.11
N ASN A 124 12.79 9.27 6.44
CA ASN A 124 13.05 10.26 7.46
C ASN A 124 12.72 9.68 8.86
N ALA A 125 13.69 9.74 9.77
CA ALA A 125 13.55 9.16 11.10
C ALA A 125 12.48 9.86 11.97
N GLU A 126 12.30 11.17 11.81
CA GLU A 126 11.28 11.94 12.55
C GLU A 126 9.87 11.55 12.09
N ASP A 127 9.68 11.40 10.77
CA ASP A 127 8.41 10.96 10.19
C ASP A 127 8.07 9.54 10.65
N LEU A 128 9.03 8.61 10.57
CA LEU A 128 8.84 7.23 11.05
C LEU A 128 8.50 7.18 12.54
N ASN A 129 9.18 7.96 13.38
CA ASN A 129 8.89 8.01 14.82
C ASN A 129 7.51 8.59 15.11
N ARG A 130 7.11 9.64 14.37
CA ARG A 130 5.75 10.21 14.44
C ARG A 130 4.70 9.18 14.06
N TRP A 131 4.91 8.41 12.99
CA TRP A 131 3.97 7.36 12.56
C TRP A 131 3.83 6.25 13.59
N ARG A 132 4.94 5.81 14.22
CA ARG A 132 4.89 4.87 15.35
C ARG A 132 4.12 5.42 16.54
N GLY A 133 4.14 6.74 16.73
CA GLY A 133 3.29 7.43 17.71
C GLY A 133 1.81 7.27 17.41
N LEU A 134 1.41 7.41 16.13
CA LEU A 134 0.01 7.22 15.71
C LEU A 134 -0.53 5.81 16.00
N ALA A 135 0.30 4.78 15.85
CA ALA A 135 -0.10 3.39 16.16
C ALA A 135 -0.48 3.15 17.62
N ARG A 136 -0.11 4.06 18.53
CA ARG A 136 -0.42 3.97 19.96
C ARG A 136 -1.77 4.61 20.31
N ILE A 137 -2.44 5.24 19.35
CA ILE A 137 -3.72 5.91 19.56
C ILE A 137 -4.84 4.94 19.23
N GLY A 138 -5.67 4.64 20.24
CA GLY A 138 -6.78 3.69 20.15
C GLY A 138 -6.36 2.23 20.32
N ILE A 139 -7.30 1.33 20.08
CA ILE A 139 -7.13 -0.13 20.13
C ILE A 139 -7.54 -0.78 18.80
N GLN A 140 -7.33 -2.09 18.66
CA GLN A 140 -7.58 -2.82 17.40
C GLN A 140 -9.04 -2.70 16.92
N THR A 141 -10.01 -2.61 17.83
CA THR A 141 -11.43 -2.47 17.50
C THR A 141 -11.84 -1.04 17.13
N ASP A 142 -10.96 -0.05 17.31
CA ASP A 142 -11.21 1.35 16.91
C ASP A 142 -10.88 1.60 15.43
N ARG A 143 -10.47 0.56 14.69
CA ARG A 143 -10.08 0.71 13.29
C ARG A 143 -11.25 1.11 12.41
N VAL A 144 -10.97 2.01 11.48
CA VAL A 144 -11.90 2.31 10.40
C VAL A 144 -11.63 1.36 9.25
N MET A 145 -12.64 0.54 8.94
CA MET A 145 -12.61 -0.39 7.81
C MET A 145 -13.11 0.32 6.56
N LEU A 146 -12.27 0.35 5.52
CA LEU A 146 -12.60 0.94 4.23
C LEU A 146 -12.35 -0.09 3.14
N SER A 147 -13.36 -0.32 2.31
CA SER A 147 -13.23 -1.14 1.10
C SER A 147 -13.40 -0.25 -0.12
N ALA A 148 -12.42 -0.27 -1.02
CA ALA A 148 -12.44 0.57 -2.22
C ALA A 148 -11.86 -0.15 -3.43
N GLN A 149 -12.28 0.29 -4.61
CA GLN A 149 -11.72 -0.12 -5.88
C GLN A 149 -11.02 1.05 -6.55
N ALA A 150 -9.97 0.74 -7.30
CA ALA A 150 -9.22 1.68 -8.10
C ALA A 150 -8.97 1.14 -9.49
N ASP A 151 -9.05 2.02 -10.48
CA ASP A 151 -8.68 1.72 -11.85
C ASP A 151 -7.19 2.03 -12.05
N ILE A 152 -6.47 1.11 -12.70
CA ILE A 152 -5.06 1.30 -13.06
C ILE A 152 -4.99 2.20 -14.29
N LEU A 153 -4.31 3.32 -14.15
CA LEU A 153 -4.07 4.30 -15.21
C LEU A 153 -2.79 3.99 -15.97
N GLU A 154 -1.73 3.66 -15.25
CA GLU A 154 -0.42 3.32 -15.81
C GLU A 154 0.10 2.02 -15.21
N ASP A 155 0.74 1.22 -16.06
CA ASP A 155 1.23 -0.12 -15.74
C ASP A 155 2.50 -0.37 -16.55
N PHE A 156 3.65 -0.32 -15.89
CA PHE A 156 4.96 -0.45 -16.51
C PHE A 156 5.96 -1.14 -15.58
N ARG A 157 7.22 -1.29 -16.02
CA ARG A 157 8.31 -1.86 -15.23
C ARG A 157 9.35 -0.81 -14.87
N GLY A 158 9.94 -0.94 -13.69
CA GLY A 158 10.93 -0.04 -13.15
C GLY A 158 10.39 0.89 -12.06
N PRO A 159 11.28 1.65 -11.40
CA PRO A 159 10.93 2.43 -10.22
C PRO A 159 10.00 3.62 -10.48
N GLY A 160 9.91 4.11 -11.73
CA GLY A 160 9.23 5.37 -12.00
C GLY A 160 9.86 6.51 -11.21
N ASN A 161 9.05 7.26 -10.46
CA ASN A 161 9.53 8.32 -9.56
C ASN A 161 9.80 7.84 -8.12
N LEU A 162 9.46 6.58 -7.81
CA LEU A 162 9.69 6.02 -6.49
C LEU A 162 11.16 5.69 -6.27
N LYS A 163 11.63 5.86 -5.04
CA LYS A 163 13.00 5.53 -4.67
C LYS A 163 13.10 4.05 -4.28
N PRO A 164 14.13 3.32 -4.75
CA PRO A 164 14.45 2.01 -4.21
C PRO A 164 14.64 2.03 -2.69
N VAL A 165 14.42 0.87 -2.09
CA VAL A 165 14.68 0.63 -0.66
C VAL A 165 15.61 -0.56 -0.49
N ASP A 166 16.53 -0.44 0.46
CA ASP A 166 17.37 -1.57 0.86
C ASP A 166 16.57 -2.53 1.76
N ASN A 167 16.67 -3.84 1.51
CA ASN A 167 15.95 -4.86 2.28
C ASN A 167 16.39 -4.91 3.77
N SER A 168 17.54 -4.33 4.13
CA SER A 168 17.98 -4.20 5.52
C SER A 168 17.21 -3.14 6.31
N LEU A 169 16.52 -2.20 5.66
CA LEU A 169 15.71 -1.22 6.37
C LEU A 169 14.51 -1.88 7.04
N PRO A 170 14.23 -1.53 8.31
CA PRO A 170 13.23 -2.23 9.10
C PRO A 170 11.82 -1.86 8.65
N THR A 171 10.94 -2.85 8.73
CA THR A 171 9.49 -2.71 8.60
C THR A 171 8.82 -3.52 9.70
N LEU A 172 7.51 -3.36 9.87
CA LEU A 172 6.70 -4.36 10.59
C LEU A 172 6.46 -5.60 9.73
#